data_AF-A0A928MGI9-F1
#
_entry.id   AF-A0A928MGI9-F1
#
_cell.length_a   1.000
_cell.length_b   1.000
_cell.length_c   1.000
_cell.angle_alpha   90.00
_cell.angle_beta   90.00
_cell.angle_gamma   90.00
#
_symmetry.space_group_name_H-M   'P 1'
#
loop_
_entity.id
_entity.type
_entity.pdbx_description
1 polymer ?
#
loop_
_entity_poly.entity_id
_entity_poly.type
_entity_poly.pdbx_seq_one_letter_code
_entity_poly.pdbx_strand_id
1 'polypeptide(L)'
;MDADKLKNRIGVNISSYRKQIGWTQAELAEKLNYSDKAVSKWERGESIPDVLILANLAEQMGITVNDLLADPDALPEQTGAVQQVMGLVVEKTLKRKADKNIILGLSSILVWFVALFAYVLLSTLEVSKSWLAFFYAIPADAIVMLSLRSAWRDFRWNRILISTIMWGSILSIYMTVLVLCGFNAWKIFLLGIPGQAAILLWFRMFRKAPGEEKDG
;
A
#
# COMPACT_ATOMS: atom_id res chain seq x y z
N MET A 1 48.51 -13.58 20.60
CA MET A 1 48.12 -12.42 21.44
C MET A 1 46.71 -11.92 21.10
N ASP A 2 46.21 -12.12 19.87
CA ASP A 2 44.89 -11.61 19.45
C ASP A 2 43.71 -12.50 19.87
N ALA A 3 43.89 -13.82 19.95
CA ALA A 3 42.82 -14.75 20.37
C ALA A 3 42.40 -14.55 21.84
N ASP A 4 43.34 -14.26 22.74
CA ASP A 4 43.02 -14.06 24.16
C ASP A 4 42.38 -12.69 24.42
N LYS A 5 42.72 -11.68 23.61
CA LYS A 5 42.00 -10.39 23.58
C LYS A 5 40.55 -10.59 23.15
N LEU A 6 40.30 -11.38 22.11
CA LEU A 6 38.95 -11.68 21.63
C LEU A 6 38.13 -12.44 22.68
N LYS A 7 38.72 -13.45 23.34
CA LYS A 7 38.08 -14.19 24.44
C LYS A 7 37.64 -13.26 25.58
N ASN A 8 38.53 -12.38 26.01
CA ASN A 8 38.24 -11.42 27.07
C ASN A 8 37.14 -10.44 26.67
N ARG A 9 37.15 -9.94 25.43
CA ARG A 9 36.10 -9.05 24.90
C ARG A 9 34.73 -9.72 24.92
N ILE A 10 34.63 -10.94 24.39
CA ILE A 10 33.39 -11.71 24.40
C ILE A 10 32.90 -11.94 25.84
N GLY A 11 33.80 -12.33 26.75
CA GLY A 11 33.46 -12.53 28.16
C GLY A 11 32.91 -11.28 28.85
N VAL A 12 33.55 -10.12 28.61
CA VAL A 12 33.10 -8.82 29.13
C VAL A 12 31.73 -8.45 28.57
N ASN A 13 31.50 -8.63 27.27
CA ASN A 13 30.22 -8.34 26.62
C ASN A 13 29.09 -9.23 27.18
N ILE A 14 29.33 -10.54 27.30
CA ILE A 14 28.36 -11.48 27.92
C ILE A 14 27.99 -11.03 29.33
N SER A 15 28.98 -10.71 30.18
CA SER A 15 28.73 -10.26 31.55
C SER A 15 27.95 -8.93 31.59
N SER A 16 28.26 -8.02 30.67
CA SER A 16 27.65 -6.68 30.59
C SER A 16 26.18 -6.76 30.19
N TYR A 17 25.86 -7.47 29.11
CA TYR A 17 24.48 -7.66 28.67
C TYR A 17 23.66 -8.45 29.70
N ARG A 18 24.28 -9.45 30.38
CA ARG A 18 23.58 -10.23 31.41
C ARG A 18 23.14 -9.33 32.57
N LYS A 19 24.03 -8.45 33.01
CA LYS A 19 23.74 -7.48 34.09
C LYS A 19 22.71 -6.44 33.66
N GLN A 20 22.71 -5.99 32.41
CA GLN A 20 21.70 -5.05 31.90
C GLN A 20 20.29 -5.63 31.94
N ILE A 21 20.15 -6.92 31.68
CA ILE A 21 18.87 -7.64 31.71
C ILE A 21 18.51 -8.10 33.14
N GLY A 22 19.44 -7.95 34.09
CA GLY A 22 19.23 -8.27 35.51
C GLY A 22 19.37 -9.75 35.85
N TRP A 23 19.95 -10.57 34.96
CA TRP A 23 20.09 -12.01 35.20
C TRP A 23 21.32 -12.35 36.04
N THR A 24 21.23 -13.42 36.83
CA THR A 24 22.37 -14.05 37.50
C THR A 24 23.10 -15.05 36.58
N GLN A 25 24.33 -15.45 36.94
CA GLN A 25 25.06 -16.47 36.16
C GLN A 25 24.30 -17.81 36.13
N ALA A 26 23.60 -18.17 37.22
CA ALA A 26 22.79 -19.38 37.31
C ALA A 26 21.55 -19.32 36.40
N GLU A 27 20.86 -18.18 36.37
CA GLU A 27 19.68 -17.98 35.51
C GLU A 27 20.05 -18.01 34.02
N LEU A 28 21.19 -17.42 33.64
CA LEU A 28 21.68 -17.50 32.27
C LEU A 28 22.06 -18.94 31.90
N ALA A 29 22.70 -19.66 32.83
CA ALA A 29 23.07 -21.05 32.63
C ALA A 29 21.84 -21.96 32.45
N GLU A 30 20.79 -21.76 33.25
CA GLU A 30 19.53 -22.49 33.15
C GLU A 30 18.85 -22.26 31.79
N LYS A 31 18.77 -21.00 31.34
CA LYS A 31 18.18 -20.64 30.03
C LYS A 31 18.93 -21.26 28.85
N LEU A 32 20.24 -21.40 28.96
CA LEU A 32 21.08 -21.99 27.90
C LEU A 32 21.20 -23.51 28.03
N ASN A 33 20.65 -24.11 29.10
CA ASN A 33 20.86 -25.51 29.45
C ASN A 33 22.36 -25.88 29.61
N TYR A 34 23.11 -25.00 30.28
CA TYR A 34 24.52 -25.16 30.60
C TYR A 34 24.75 -25.07 32.11
N SER A 35 25.97 -25.42 32.54
CA SER A 35 26.38 -25.20 33.93
C SER A 35 26.76 -23.74 34.19
N ASP A 36 26.44 -23.26 35.38
CA ASP A 36 26.91 -21.98 35.93
C ASP A 36 28.45 -21.82 35.79
N LYS A 37 29.19 -22.91 36.02
CA LYS A 37 30.65 -22.96 35.84
C LYS A 37 31.07 -22.67 34.40
N ALA A 38 30.33 -23.13 33.39
CA ALA A 38 30.63 -22.85 31.99
C ALA A 38 30.47 -21.35 31.68
N VAL A 39 29.35 -20.75 32.11
CA VAL A 39 29.10 -19.30 31.97
C VAL A 39 30.20 -18.49 32.67
N SER A 40 30.59 -18.92 33.87
CA SER A 40 31.66 -18.29 34.64
C SER A 40 33.01 -18.31 33.91
N LYS A 41 33.34 -19.41 33.21
CA LYS A 41 34.55 -19.51 32.39
C LYS A 41 34.50 -18.61 31.15
N TRP A 42 33.33 -18.45 30.53
CA TRP A 42 33.14 -17.54 29.40
C TRP A 42 33.30 -16.08 29.82
N GLU A 43 32.67 -15.68 30.92
CA GLU A 43 32.76 -14.30 31.44
C GLU A 43 34.18 -13.92 31.86
N ARG A 44 35.02 -14.88 32.28
CA ARG A 44 36.44 -14.64 32.61
C ARG A 44 37.38 -14.74 31.40
N GLY A 45 36.87 -15.02 30.20
CA GLY A 45 37.69 -15.18 28.99
C GLY A 45 38.55 -16.46 28.99
N GLU A 46 38.29 -17.42 29.87
CA GLU A 46 39.02 -18.70 29.93
C GLU A 46 38.65 -19.63 28.75
N SER A 47 37.44 -19.47 28.20
CA SER A 47 36.95 -20.23 27.06
C SER A 47 35.91 -19.43 26.26
N ILE A 48 35.67 -19.79 25.00
CA ILE A 48 34.62 -19.17 24.16
C ILE A 48 33.46 -20.17 24.04
N PRO A 49 32.21 -19.73 24.17
CA PRO A 49 31.05 -20.55 23.81
C PRO A 49 31.07 -20.91 22.31
N ASP A 50 30.54 -22.07 21.95
CA ASP A 50 30.40 -22.48 20.55
C ASP A 50 29.51 -21.48 19.78
N VAL A 51 29.64 -21.41 18.46
CA VAL A 51 28.91 -20.49 17.58
C VAL A 51 27.40 -20.63 17.76
N LEU A 52 26.90 -21.86 17.95
CA LEU A 52 25.48 -22.11 18.24
C LEU A 52 25.04 -21.52 19.58
N ILE A 53 25.92 -21.55 20.59
CA ILE A 53 25.66 -20.99 21.91
C ILE A 53 25.76 -19.48 21.89
N LEU A 54 26.68 -18.90 21.11
CA LEU A 54 26.74 -17.47 20.86
C LEU A 54 25.46 -16.95 20.18
N ALA A 55 24.91 -17.68 19.22
CA ALA A 55 23.64 -17.34 18.59
C ALA A 55 22.48 -17.38 19.59
N ASN A 56 22.41 -18.42 20.43
CA ASN A 56 21.39 -18.55 21.47
C ASN A 56 21.53 -17.47 22.55
N LEU A 57 22.76 -17.15 22.97
CA LEU A 57 23.04 -16.02 23.87
C LEU A 57 22.50 -14.71 23.32
N ALA A 58 22.79 -14.41 22.03
CA ALA A 58 22.31 -13.21 21.38
C ALA A 58 20.76 -13.16 21.36
N GLU A 59 20.11 -14.27 21.03
CA GLU A 59 18.65 -14.37 21.00
C GLU A 59 18.01 -14.19 22.38
N GLN A 60 18.52 -14.86 23.41
CA GLN A 60 18.02 -14.74 24.80
C GLN A 60 18.19 -13.32 25.34
N MET A 61 19.25 -12.62 24.92
CA MET A 61 19.57 -11.28 25.37
C MET A 61 18.97 -10.18 24.49
N GLY A 62 18.29 -10.54 23.38
CA GLY A 62 17.67 -9.60 22.45
C GLY A 62 18.67 -8.75 21.65
N ILE A 63 19.90 -9.25 21.46
CA ILE A 63 20.99 -8.58 20.73
C ILE A 63 21.42 -9.43 19.53
N THR A 64 22.37 -8.93 18.74
CA THR A 64 22.97 -9.71 17.64
C THR A 64 24.29 -10.36 18.08
N VAL A 65 24.72 -11.41 17.37
CA VAL A 65 26.04 -12.02 17.62
C VAL A 65 27.17 -11.02 17.38
N ASN A 66 26.99 -10.05 16.48
CA ASN A 66 27.95 -8.98 16.26
C ASN A 66 28.12 -8.10 17.51
N ASP A 67 27.06 -7.87 18.29
CA ASP A 67 27.14 -7.08 19.52
C ASP A 67 27.97 -7.80 20.60
N LEU A 68 27.93 -9.14 20.63
CA LEU A 68 28.79 -9.95 21.52
C LEU A 68 30.26 -9.92 21.10
N LEU A 69 30.53 -9.78 19.79
CA LEU A 69 31.87 -9.71 19.23
C LEU A 69 32.43 -8.28 19.15
N ALA A 70 31.59 -7.26 19.35
CA ALA A 70 31.93 -5.86 19.21
C ALA A 70 33.08 -5.45 20.15
N ASP A 71 33.86 -4.46 19.70
CA ASP A 71 34.91 -3.89 20.54
C ASP A 71 34.27 -2.84 21.45
N PRO A 72 34.33 -2.97 22.78
CA PRO A 72 33.80 -1.95 23.69
C PRO A 72 34.47 -0.57 23.52
N ASP A 73 35.70 -0.54 22.98
CA ASP A 73 36.43 0.70 22.68
C ASP A 73 36.23 1.19 21.23
N ALA A 74 35.56 0.41 20.36
CA ALA A 74 35.15 0.91 19.06
C ALA A 74 34.01 1.91 19.27
N LEU A 75 34.22 3.13 18.77
CA LEU A 75 33.18 4.16 18.65
C LEU A 75 31.88 3.51 18.19
N PRO A 76 30.71 3.89 18.76
CA PRO A 76 29.45 3.21 18.51
C PRO A 76 29.14 3.27 17.02
N GLU A 77 29.46 2.20 16.31
CA GLU A 77 29.01 2.01 14.95
C GLU A 77 27.50 1.78 15.09
N GLN A 78 26.74 2.74 14.57
CA GLN A 78 25.29 2.86 14.76
C GLN A 78 24.53 1.79 13.95
N THR A 79 24.97 0.53 14.01
CA THR A 79 24.53 -0.57 13.16
C THR A 79 23.04 -0.85 13.39
N GLY A 80 22.55 -0.73 14.63
CA GLY A 80 21.12 -0.88 14.94
C GLY A 80 20.24 0.28 14.42
N ALA A 81 20.70 1.53 14.57
CA ALA A 81 19.94 2.70 14.12
C ALA A 81 19.92 2.81 12.60
N VAL A 82 21.04 2.52 11.92
CA VAL A 82 21.10 2.50 10.46
C VAL A 82 20.27 1.35 9.89
N GLN A 83 20.25 0.16 10.51
CA GLN A 83 19.42 -0.95 10.06
C GLN A 83 17.92 -0.64 10.22
N GLN A 84 17.51 -0.02 11.34
CA GLN A 84 16.13 0.41 11.54
C GLN A 84 15.72 1.52 10.59
N VAL A 85 16.56 2.55 10.41
CA VAL A 85 16.28 3.65 9.49
C VAL A 85 16.24 3.14 8.05
N MET A 86 17.15 2.24 7.66
CA MET A 86 17.16 1.62 6.33
C MET A 86 15.92 0.74 6.13
N GLY A 87 15.52 -0.07 7.13
CA GLY A 87 14.29 -0.87 7.07
C GLY A 87 13.03 -0.02 6.93
N LEU A 88 12.95 1.09 7.68
CA LEU A 88 11.84 2.05 7.59
C LEU A 88 11.82 2.82 6.25
N VAL A 89 12.99 3.17 5.71
CA VAL A 89 13.11 3.82 4.39
C VAL A 89 12.78 2.85 3.27
N VAL A 90 13.24 1.60 3.34
CA VAL A 90 12.91 0.53 2.38
C VAL A 90 11.42 0.20 2.43
N GLU A 91 10.83 0.07 3.61
CA GLU A 91 9.38 -0.17 3.74
C GLU A 91 8.55 0.99 3.18
N LYS A 92 8.94 2.24 3.46
CA LYS A 92 8.27 3.43 2.90
C LYS A 92 8.45 3.55 1.38
N THR A 93 9.61 3.19 0.84
CA THR A 93 9.86 3.25 -0.61
C THR A 93 9.17 2.13 -1.37
N LEU A 94 9.10 0.91 -0.80
CA LEU A 94 8.34 -0.21 -1.36
C LEU A 94 6.83 -0.02 -1.23
N LYS A 95 6.34 0.59 -0.15
CA LYS A 95 4.91 0.93 0.05
C LYS A 95 4.49 2.22 -0.65
N ARG A 96 5.28 2.76 -1.58
CA ARG A 96 4.83 3.83 -2.48
C ARG A 96 3.78 3.26 -3.44
N LYS A 97 2.59 2.95 -2.90
CA LYS A 97 1.39 2.66 -3.67
C LYS A 97 1.19 3.86 -4.58
N ALA A 98 1.15 3.62 -5.88
CA ALA A 98 0.74 4.64 -6.83
C ALA A 98 -0.57 5.27 -6.33
N ASP A 99 -0.56 6.60 -6.16
CA ASP A 99 -1.71 7.31 -5.61
C ASP A 99 -2.91 7.04 -6.51
N LYS A 100 -4.00 6.55 -5.92
CA LYS A 100 -5.24 6.23 -6.65
C LYS A 100 -5.74 7.44 -7.47
N ASN A 101 -5.49 8.65 -6.98
CA ASN A 101 -5.84 9.90 -7.67
C ASN A 101 -5.00 10.13 -8.92
N ILE A 102 -3.71 9.74 -8.90
CA ILE A 102 -2.83 9.82 -10.07
C ILE A 102 -3.29 8.81 -11.13
N ILE A 103 -3.59 7.57 -10.72
CA ILE A 103 -4.11 6.55 -11.64
C ILE A 103 -5.43 7.01 -12.28
N LEU A 104 -6.32 7.60 -11.47
CA LEU A 104 -7.59 8.14 -11.96
C LEU A 104 -7.36 9.28 -12.98
N GLY A 105 -6.47 10.22 -12.66
CA GLY A 105 -6.10 11.30 -13.58
C GLY A 105 -5.51 10.78 -14.89
N LEU A 106 -4.60 9.81 -14.81
CA LEU A 106 -3.96 9.20 -15.99
C LEU A 106 -4.98 8.49 -16.89
N SER A 107 -5.94 7.78 -16.30
CA SER A 107 -7.00 7.10 -17.06
C SER A 107 -7.93 8.08 -17.78
N SER A 108 -8.25 9.22 -17.15
CA SER A 108 -9.09 10.24 -17.77
C SER A 108 -8.35 10.92 -18.93
N ILE A 109 -7.08 11.26 -18.72
CA ILE A 109 -6.22 11.82 -19.77
C ILE A 109 -6.15 10.87 -20.99
N LEU A 110 -6.05 9.57 -20.76
CA LEU A 110 -6.04 8.58 -21.83
C LEU A 110 -7.35 8.59 -22.65
N VAL A 111 -8.52 8.66 -22.00
CA VAL A 111 -9.82 8.72 -22.69
C VAL A 111 -9.92 9.96 -23.57
N TRP A 112 -9.53 11.13 -23.05
CA TRP A 112 -9.53 12.38 -23.81
C TRP A 112 -8.50 12.38 -24.94
N PHE A 113 -7.34 11.74 -24.73
CA PHE A 113 -6.35 11.55 -25.78
C PHE A 113 -6.90 10.69 -26.92
N VAL A 114 -7.59 9.58 -26.62
CA VAL A 114 -8.23 8.73 -27.64
C VAL A 114 -9.32 9.50 -28.38
N ALA A 115 -10.12 10.31 -27.69
CA ALA A 115 -11.14 11.15 -28.32
C ALA A 115 -10.53 12.21 -29.26
N LEU A 116 -9.44 12.85 -28.84
CA LEU A 116 -8.71 13.82 -29.66
C LEU A 116 -8.06 13.15 -30.86
N PHE A 117 -7.45 11.98 -30.67
CA PHE A 117 -6.86 11.20 -31.75
C PHE A 117 -7.92 10.77 -32.77
N ALA A 118 -9.08 10.30 -32.31
CA ALA A 118 -10.21 9.98 -33.17
C ALA A 118 -10.71 11.22 -33.94
N TYR A 119 -10.80 12.38 -33.28
CA TYR A 119 -11.15 13.64 -33.95
C TYR A 119 -10.17 14.00 -35.06
N VAL A 120 -8.86 13.91 -34.79
CA VAL A 120 -7.81 14.18 -35.78
C VAL A 120 -7.92 13.23 -36.97
N LEU A 121 -8.07 11.92 -36.73
CA LEU A 121 -8.22 10.93 -37.79
C LEU A 121 -9.50 11.12 -38.62
N LEU A 122 -10.63 11.43 -37.98
CA LEU A 122 -11.88 11.65 -38.70
C LEU A 122 -11.85 12.99 -39.47
N SER A 123 -11.14 13.99 -38.94
CA SER A 123 -10.94 15.27 -39.62
C SER A 123 -10.05 15.13 -40.86
N THR A 124 -9.04 14.24 -40.86
CA THR A 124 -8.23 13.99 -42.07
C THR A 124 -8.99 13.23 -43.15
N LEU A 125 -10.07 12.53 -42.79
CA LEU A 125 -10.99 11.84 -43.72
C LEU A 125 -12.14 12.73 -44.20
N GLU A 126 -12.05 14.05 -43.99
CA GLU A 126 -13.08 15.05 -44.36
C GLU A 126 -14.49 14.75 -43.79
N VAL A 127 -14.58 14.01 -42.68
CA VAL A 127 -15.85 13.74 -42.03
C VAL A 127 -16.34 15.03 -41.37
N SER A 128 -17.36 15.65 -41.96
CA SER A 128 -17.98 16.92 -41.52
C SER A 128 -18.37 16.96 -40.03
N LYS A 129 -18.60 15.81 -39.40
CA LYS A 129 -19.21 15.68 -38.06
C LYS A 129 -18.24 15.09 -37.01
N SER A 130 -16.93 15.22 -37.23
CA SER A 130 -15.87 14.61 -36.40
C SER A 130 -15.90 15.03 -34.92
N TRP A 131 -16.43 16.22 -34.60
CA TRP A 131 -16.54 16.73 -33.23
C TRP A 131 -17.50 15.91 -32.33
N LEU A 132 -18.37 15.06 -32.91
CA LEU A 132 -19.24 14.16 -32.14
C LEU A 132 -18.45 13.21 -31.23
N ALA A 133 -17.19 12.90 -31.58
CA ALA A 133 -16.30 12.06 -30.77
C ALA A 133 -16.15 12.57 -29.32
N PHE A 134 -16.15 13.89 -29.12
CA PHE A 134 -16.06 14.49 -27.77
C PHE A 134 -17.31 14.23 -26.92
N PHE A 135 -18.50 14.15 -27.53
CA PHE A 135 -19.73 13.84 -26.81
C PHE A 135 -19.79 12.38 -26.37
N TYR A 136 -19.21 11.47 -27.15
CA TYR A 136 -19.04 10.07 -26.76
C TYR A 136 -17.94 9.86 -25.71
N ALA A 137 -16.96 10.77 -25.62
CA ALA A 137 -15.92 10.71 -24.60
C ALA A 137 -16.47 10.92 -23.17
N ILE A 138 -17.52 11.71 -23.00
CA ILE A 138 -18.16 12.00 -21.71
C ILE A 138 -18.68 10.72 -21.02
N PRO A 139 -19.56 9.90 -21.63
CA PRO A 139 -20.00 8.65 -21.01
C PRO A 139 -18.87 7.63 -20.92
N ALA A 140 -17.93 7.58 -21.87
CA ALA A 140 -16.79 6.67 -21.83
C ALA A 140 -15.87 6.93 -20.63
N ASP A 141 -15.53 8.19 -20.35
CA ASP A 141 -14.74 8.60 -19.19
C ASP A 141 -15.44 8.22 -17.88
N ALA A 142 -16.76 8.44 -17.80
CA ALA A 142 -17.54 8.08 -16.63
C ALA A 142 -17.58 6.56 -16.38
N ILE A 143 -17.61 5.71 -17.43
CA ILE A 143 -17.51 4.25 -17.32
C ILE A 143 -16.13 3.84 -16.79
N VAL A 144 -15.05 4.40 -17.34
CA VAL A 144 -13.68 4.11 -16.90
C VAL A 144 -13.51 4.50 -15.44
N MET A 145 -13.95 5.70 -15.06
CA MET A 145 -13.92 6.17 -13.67
C MET A 145 -14.71 5.25 -12.73
N LEU A 146 -15.87 4.75 -13.16
CA LEU A 146 -16.67 3.80 -12.38
C LEU A 146 -15.94 2.48 -12.18
N SER A 147 -15.33 1.93 -13.24
CA SER A 147 -14.60 0.66 -13.18
C SER A 147 -13.42 0.72 -12.20
N LEU A 148 -12.63 1.79 -12.27
CA LEU A 148 -11.45 1.97 -11.41
C LEU A 148 -11.85 2.22 -9.95
N ARG A 149 -12.85 3.07 -9.71
CA ARG A 149 -13.36 3.31 -8.35
C ARG A 149 -14.02 2.07 -7.74
N SER A 150 -14.68 1.26 -8.57
CA SER A 150 -15.22 -0.05 -8.16
C SER A 150 -14.11 -1.04 -7.79
N ALA A 151 -13.02 -1.08 -8.56
CA ALA A 151 -11.85 -1.93 -8.26
C ALA A 151 -11.21 -1.58 -6.90
N TRP A 152 -11.27 -0.31 -6.49
CA TRP A 152 -10.80 0.14 -5.18
C TRP A 152 -11.83 0.06 -4.05
N ARG A 153 -13.02 -0.52 -4.30
CA ARG A 153 -14.16 -0.63 -3.35
C ARG A 153 -14.65 0.72 -2.81
N ASP A 154 -14.42 1.82 -3.54
CA ASP A 154 -14.82 3.17 -3.16
C ASP A 154 -16.20 3.53 -3.78
N PHE A 155 -17.29 3.05 -3.18
CA PHE A 155 -18.66 3.21 -3.72
C PHE A 155 -19.30 4.59 -3.53
N ARG A 156 -18.61 5.54 -2.89
CA ARG A 156 -19.15 6.87 -2.54
C ARG A 156 -19.64 7.66 -3.76
N TRP A 157 -18.95 7.52 -4.89
CA TRP A 157 -19.20 8.28 -6.12
C TRP A 157 -19.99 7.51 -7.19
N ASN A 158 -20.29 6.22 -6.98
CA ASN A 158 -20.97 5.40 -7.99
C ASN A 158 -22.34 5.96 -8.39
N ARG A 159 -23.06 6.60 -7.46
CA ARG A 159 -24.34 7.28 -7.74
C ARG A 159 -24.22 8.35 -8.81
N ILE A 160 -23.20 9.19 -8.66
CA ILE A 160 -22.99 10.34 -9.52
C ILE A 160 -22.48 9.84 -10.88
N LEU A 161 -21.54 8.88 -10.88
CA LEU A 161 -21.01 8.32 -12.13
C LEU A 161 -22.07 7.62 -12.97
N ILE A 162 -22.94 6.80 -12.38
CA ILE A 162 -24.03 6.14 -13.13
C ILE A 162 -25.02 7.16 -13.70
N SER A 163 -25.31 8.23 -12.96
CA SER A 163 -26.12 9.36 -13.46
C SER A 163 -25.44 10.06 -14.64
N THR A 164 -24.14 10.34 -14.54
CA THR A 164 -23.35 10.94 -15.63
C THR A 164 -23.30 10.04 -16.87
N ILE A 165 -23.15 8.72 -16.71
CA ILE A 165 -23.18 7.76 -17.83
C ILE A 165 -24.54 7.82 -18.53
N MET A 166 -25.64 7.81 -17.78
CA MET A 166 -26.99 7.84 -18.33
C MET A 166 -27.25 9.14 -19.11
N TRP A 167 -27.03 10.30 -18.47
CA TRP A 167 -27.26 11.61 -19.11
C TRP A 167 -26.26 11.87 -20.25
N GLY A 168 -25.01 11.45 -20.11
CA GLY A 168 -23.98 11.56 -21.14
C GLY A 168 -24.31 10.72 -22.38
N SER A 169 -24.84 9.51 -22.19
CA SER A 169 -25.28 8.66 -23.30
C SER A 169 -26.51 9.25 -24.01
N ILE A 170 -27.48 9.76 -23.25
CA ILE A 170 -28.67 10.45 -23.81
C ILE A 170 -28.24 11.69 -24.62
N LEU A 171 -27.33 12.50 -24.07
CA LEU A 171 -26.80 13.69 -24.74
C LEU A 171 -26.05 13.33 -26.03
N SER A 172 -25.23 12.29 -25.99
CA SER A 172 -24.48 11.79 -27.14
C SER A 172 -25.41 11.29 -28.26
N ILE A 173 -26.46 10.54 -27.90
CA ILE A 173 -27.49 10.11 -28.85
C ILE A 173 -28.26 11.30 -29.41
N TYR A 174 -28.64 12.27 -28.57
CA TYR A 174 -29.34 13.48 -29.00
C TYR A 174 -28.52 14.28 -30.02
N MET A 175 -27.23 14.52 -29.75
CA MET A 175 -26.35 15.23 -30.69
C MET A 175 -26.20 14.46 -32.00
N THR A 176 -26.10 13.14 -31.93
CA THR A 176 -26.02 12.28 -33.12
C THR A 176 -27.29 12.37 -33.96
N VAL A 177 -28.48 12.29 -33.34
CA VAL A 177 -29.77 12.40 -34.03
C VAL A 177 -29.98 13.80 -34.62
N LEU A 178 -29.64 14.85 -33.86
CA LEU A 178 -29.76 16.24 -34.32
C LEU A 178 -28.87 16.50 -35.53
N VAL A 179 -27.63 16.00 -35.48
CA VAL A 179 -26.62 16.28 -36.51
C VAL A 179 -26.77 15.35 -37.73
N LEU A 180 -27.18 14.08 -37.57
CA LEU A 180 -27.39 13.15 -38.70
C LEU A 180 -28.77 13.30 -39.34
N CYS A 181 -29.84 13.30 -38.53
CA CYS A 181 -31.21 13.28 -39.03
C CYS A 181 -31.82 14.68 -39.17
N GLY A 182 -31.18 15.73 -38.63
CA GLY A 182 -31.69 17.10 -38.66
C GLY A 182 -32.96 17.32 -37.83
N PHE A 183 -33.39 16.31 -37.05
CA PHE A 183 -34.59 16.37 -36.22
C PHE A 183 -34.25 16.74 -34.78
N ASN A 184 -34.98 17.70 -34.22
CA ASN A 184 -34.82 18.09 -32.82
C ASN A 184 -35.57 17.13 -31.89
N ALA A 185 -34.89 16.07 -31.46
CA ALA A 185 -35.42 15.04 -30.58
C ALA A 185 -35.28 15.38 -29.08
N TRP A 186 -35.47 16.63 -28.68
CA TRP A 186 -35.31 17.06 -27.28
C TRP A 186 -36.17 16.24 -26.29
N LYS A 187 -37.29 15.68 -26.75
CA LYS A 187 -38.16 14.79 -25.95
C LYS A 187 -37.43 13.54 -25.43
N ILE A 188 -36.30 13.13 -26.02
CA ILE A 188 -35.49 12.00 -25.51
C ILE A 188 -35.00 12.27 -24.08
N PHE A 189 -34.77 13.54 -23.69
CA PHE A 189 -34.38 13.87 -22.32
C PHE A 189 -35.46 13.55 -21.27
N LEU A 190 -36.74 13.46 -21.67
CA LEU A 190 -37.81 13.03 -20.76
C LEU A 190 -37.64 11.56 -20.32
N LEU A 191 -36.97 10.73 -21.14
CA LEU A 191 -36.62 9.34 -20.78
C LEU A 191 -35.58 9.29 -19.64
N GLY A 192 -34.77 10.34 -19.48
CA GLY A 192 -33.79 10.46 -18.41
C GLY A 192 -34.43 10.64 -17.02
N ILE A 193 -35.65 11.19 -16.94
CA ILE A 193 -36.36 11.44 -15.67
C ILE A 193 -36.69 10.12 -14.93
N PRO A 194 -37.41 9.14 -15.54
CA PRO A 194 -37.65 7.86 -14.88
C PRO A 194 -36.35 7.10 -14.64
N GLY A 195 -35.35 7.20 -15.53
CA GLY A 195 -34.03 6.61 -15.33
C GLY A 195 -33.31 7.16 -14.09
N GLN A 196 -33.32 8.48 -13.89
CA GLN A 196 -32.73 9.13 -12.71
C GLN A 196 -33.45 8.71 -11.42
N ALA A 197 -34.78 8.63 -11.46
CA ALA A 197 -35.58 8.15 -10.34
C ALA A 197 -35.24 6.70 -9.97
N ALA A 198 -35.08 5.83 -10.97
CA ALA A 198 -34.66 4.44 -10.76
C ALA A 198 -33.26 4.35 -10.10
N ILE A 199 -32.29 5.14 -10.55
CA ILE A 199 -30.95 5.20 -9.94
C ILE A 199 -31.04 5.66 -8.47
N LEU A 200 -31.82 6.70 -8.18
CA LEU A 200 -31.99 7.20 -6.81
C LEU A 200 -32.65 6.15 -5.90
N LEU A 201 -33.70 5.47 -6.37
CA LEU A 201 -34.37 4.40 -5.63
C LEU A 201 -33.44 3.21 -5.38
N TRP A 202 -32.70 2.77 -6.40
CA TRP A 202 -31.73 1.68 -6.29
C TRP A 202 -30.72 1.94 -5.18
N PHE A 203 -30.08 3.11 -5.20
CA PHE A 203 -29.09 3.44 -4.18
C PHE A 203 -29.67 3.75 -2.80
N ARG A 204 -30.95 4.12 -2.73
CA ARG A 204 -31.68 4.25 -1.47
C ARG A 204 -31.98 2.86 -0.87
N MET A 205 -32.32 1.88 -1.70
CA MET A 205 -32.54 0.48 -1.30
C MET A 205 -31.26 -0.20 -0.77
N PHE A 206 -30.11 0.06 -1.40
CA PHE A 206 -28.83 -0.54 -0.98
C PHE A 206 -28.11 0.19 0.17
N ARG A 207 -28.61 1.32 0.65
CA ARG A 207 -28.19 1.87 1.95
C ARG A 207 -28.92 1.07 3.05
N LYS A 208 -28.25 0.03 3.55
CA LYS A 208 -28.69 -0.75 4.72
C LYS A 208 -29.26 0.18 5.79
N ALA A 209 -30.49 -0.08 6.23
CA ALA A 209 -31.11 0.63 7.34
C ALA A 209 -30.20 0.49 8.59
N PRO A 210 -29.83 1.60 9.26
CA PRO A 210 -29.16 1.50 10.55
C PRO A 210 -30.24 1.13 11.58
N GLY A 211 -30.43 -0.17 11.86
CA GLY A 211 -31.45 -0.53 12.86
C GLY A 211 -31.78 -2.00 13.14
N GLU A 212 -31.25 -3.01 12.45
CA GLU A 212 -31.58 -4.42 12.77
C GLU A 212 -30.38 -5.18 13.33
N GLU A 213 -29.86 -4.70 14.46
CA GLU A 213 -28.89 -5.42 15.27
C GLU A 213 -29.26 -5.27 16.75
N LYS A 214 -30.53 -5.54 17.08
CA LYS A 214 -31.04 -5.79 18.44
C LYS A 214 -32.30 -6.64 18.36
N ASP A 215 -32.11 -7.95 18.18
CA ASP A 215 -32.87 -9.03 18.82
C ASP A 215 -32.65 -10.34 18.06
N GLY A 216 -31.92 -11.24 18.71
CA GLY A 216 -31.59 -12.58 18.25
C GLY A 216 -30.72 -13.27 19.29
#